data_AF-A0A2P5L5L6-F1
#
_entry.id   AF-A0A2P5L5L6-F1
#
_cell.length_a   1.000
_cell.length_b   1.000
_cell.length_c   1.000
_cell.angle_alpha   90.00
_cell.angle_beta   90.00
_cell.angle_gamma   90.00
#
_symmetry.space_group_name_H-M   'P 1'
#
loop_
_entity.id
_entity.type
_entity.pdbx_description
1 polymer ?
#
loop_
_entity_poly.entity_id
_entity_poly.type
_entity_poly.pdbx_seq_one_letter_code
_entity_poly.pdbx_strand_id
1 'polypeptide(L)'
;MAFRWIHLSDLHFDGKDPYERNTVLNALITEICRRREQEGFQADVVFVTGDIANSGQAKEYEAASVFFDALLAAAGLDKSRLFIAPGNHDVDKKVAEGLARTLKSENESVEYFADGKPKYHFNKFTEFKKWFDGYFKKNQVMPK
;
A
#
# COMPACT_ATOMS: atom_id res chain seq x y z
N MET A 1 11.32 7.90 25.72
CA MET A 1 10.63 8.35 24.50
C MET A 1 9.52 7.36 24.18
N ALA A 2 8.38 7.84 23.71
CA ALA A 2 7.29 6.99 23.23
C ALA A 2 7.40 6.84 21.71
N PHE A 3 7.24 5.61 21.21
CA PHE A 3 7.17 5.33 19.77
C PHE A 3 5.76 5.65 19.26
N ARG A 4 5.66 6.39 18.15
CA ARG A 4 4.39 6.89 17.58
C ARG A 4 4.32 6.52 16.11
N TRP A 5 3.12 6.22 15.62
CA TRP A 5 2.92 5.91 14.21
C TRP A 5 1.66 6.57 13.66
N ILE A 6 1.65 6.72 12.34
CA ILE A 6 0.44 7.00 11.56
C ILE A 6 0.01 5.67 10.93
N HIS A 7 -1.27 5.33 11.02
CA HIS A 7 -1.82 4.09 10.47
C HIS A 7 -3.00 4.41 9.56
N LEU A 8 -2.87 4.08 8.28
CA LEU A 8 -3.88 4.32 7.25
C LEU A 8 -4.25 3.01 6.56
N SER A 9 -5.42 2.97 5.95
CA SER A 9 -5.94 1.84 5.18
C SER A 9 -7.02 2.35 4.22
N ASP A 10 -7.38 1.55 3.22
CA ASP A 10 -8.58 1.74 2.38
C ASP A 10 -8.59 3.08 1.60
N LEU A 11 -7.48 3.40 0.92
CA LEU A 11 -7.31 4.64 0.15
C LEU A 11 -8.02 4.60 -1.23
N HIS A 12 -8.07 3.41 -1.84
CA HIS A 12 -8.79 3.05 -3.06
C HIS A 12 -8.53 3.92 -4.31
N PHE A 13 -7.32 4.44 -4.54
CA PHE A 13 -6.99 5.23 -5.73
C PHE A 13 -7.53 4.60 -7.02
N ASP A 14 -8.20 5.39 -7.85
CA ASP A 14 -8.91 4.96 -9.05
C ASP A 14 -8.25 5.44 -10.36
N GLY A 15 -7.10 6.11 -10.25
CA GLY A 15 -6.32 6.62 -11.38
C GLY A 15 -7.03 7.71 -12.19
N LYS A 16 -8.09 8.31 -11.65
CA LYS A 16 -8.90 9.38 -12.28
C LYS A 16 -8.71 10.73 -11.57
N ASP A 17 -9.38 11.75 -12.11
CA ASP A 17 -9.29 13.15 -11.69
C ASP A 17 -9.53 13.31 -10.18
N PRO A 18 -8.62 13.95 -9.41
CA PRO A 18 -8.53 13.75 -7.96
C PRO A 18 -9.64 14.41 -7.14
N TYR A 19 -10.45 15.30 -7.71
CA TYR A 19 -11.01 16.47 -7.00
C TYR A 19 -11.62 16.22 -5.61
N GLU A 20 -12.55 15.25 -5.46
CA GLU A 20 -13.23 15.03 -4.17
C GLU A 20 -12.35 14.29 -3.15
N ARG A 21 -11.69 13.21 -3.54
CA ARG A 21 -10.80 12.45 -2.65
C ARG A 21 -9.53 13.22 -2.29
N ASN A 22 -9.05 14.07 -3.20
CA ASN A 22 -7.97 15.00 -2.91
C ASN A 22 -8.34 15.88 -1.72
N THR A 23 -9.61 16.28 -1.57
CA THR A 23 -10.01 17.16 -0.47
C THR A 23 -9.79 16.51 0.90
N VAL A 24 -10.21 15.26 1.10
CA VAL A 24 -10.03 14.54 2.37
C VAL A 24 -8.55 14.22 2.62
N LEU A 25 -7.85 13.68 1.61
CA LEU A 25 -6.44 13.32 1.74
C LEU A 25 -5.53 14.56 1.94
N ASN A 26 -5.85 15.68 1.30
CA ASN A 26 -5.14 16.95 1.51
C ASN A 26 -5.43 17.53 2.89
N ALA A 27 -6.66 17.40 3.40
CA ALA A 27 -6.98 17.80 4.77
C ALA A 27 -6.18 16.97 5.78
N LEU A 28 -6.04 15.66 5.56
CA LEU A 28 -5.20 14.79 6.37
C LEU A 28 -3.72 15.23 6.34
N ILE A 29 -3.15 15.47 5.15
CA ILE A 29 -1.77 15.96 4.98
C ILE A 29 -1.58 17.29 5.72
N THR A 30 -2.52 18.23 5.55
CA THR A 30 -2.49 19.55 6.19
C THR A 30 -2.49 19.41 7.70
N GLU A 31 -3.34 18.55 8.27
CA GLU A 31 -3.41 18.34 9.71
C GLU A 31 -2.15 17.68 10.26
N ILE A 32 -1.57 16.70 9.57
CA ILE A 32 -0.30 16.07 9.97
C ILE A 32 0.82 17.12 10.01
N CYS A 33 0.94 17.94 8.96
CA CYS A 33 1.93 19.00 8.89
C CYS A 33 1.73 20.02 10.03
N ARG A 34 0.49 20.45 10.26
CA ARG A 34 0.13 21.38 11.33
C ARG A 34 0.51 20.85 12.71
N ARG A 35 0.16 19.60 13.02
CA ARG A 35 0.52 18.96 14.30
C ARG A 35 2.02 18.86 14.47
N ARG A 36 2.76 18.56 13.41
CA ARG A 36 4.22 18.52 13.47
C ARG A 36 4.82 19.88 13.80
N GLU A 37 4.40 20.91 13.07
CA GLU A 37 5.01 22.24 13.15
C GLU A 37 4.55 23.05 14.37
N GLN A 38 3.30 22.90 14.79
CA GLN A 38 2.70 23.74 15.84
C GLN A 38 2.59 23.01 17.19
N GLU A 39 2.48 21.69 17.20
CA GLU A 39 2.26 20.90 18.42
C GLU A 39 3.45 19.98 18.76
N GLY A 40 4.49 19.95 17.92
CA GLY A 40 5.66 19.09 18.13
C GLY A 40 5.37 17.60 17.96
N PHE A 41 4.29 17.23 17.25
CA PHE A 41 4.02 15.84 16.92
C PHE A 41 5.09 15.30 15.95
N GLN A 42 5.62 14.10 16.20
CA GLN A 42 6.55 13.42 15.29
C GLN A 42 6.18 11.94 15.25
N ALA A 43 5.71 11.46 14.11
CA ALA A 43 5.60 10.03 13.91
C ALA A 43 7.00 9.44 13.72
N ASP A 44 7.22 8.21 14.18
CA ASP A 44 8.42 7.45 13.90
C ASP A 44 8.27 6.66 12.59
N VAL A 45 7.05 6.20 12.30
CA VAL A 45 6.72 5.36 11.13
C VAL A 45 5.29 5.61 10.62
N VAL A 46 5.06 5.22 9.37
CA VAL A 46 3.74 5.19 8.72
C VAL A 46 3.46 3.77 8.26
N PHE A 47 2.27 3.26 8.59
CA PHE A 47 1.75 1.99 8.10
C PHE A 47 0.55 2.25 7.17
N VAL A 48 0.54 1.56 6.03
CA VAL A 48 -0.60 1.51 5.10
C VAL A 48 -0.98 0.04 4.92
N THR A 49 -2.15 -0.36 5.41
CA THR A 49 -2.49 -1.78 5.61
C THR A 49 -3.48 -2.36 4.62
N GLY A 50 -3.58 -1.78 3.44
CA GLY A 50 -4.32 -2.38 2.33
C GLY A 50 -5.15 -1.39 1.55
N ASP A 51 -5.71 -1.92 0.46
CA ASP A 51 -6.65 -1.26 -0.43
C ASP A 51 -6.16 0.12 -0.87
N ILE A 52 -4.93 0.14 -1.38
CA ILE A 52 -4.30 1.35 -1.93
C ILE A 52 -4.99 1.71 -3.22
N ALA A 53 -5.11 0.75 -4.12
CA ALA A 53 -5.74 0.84 -5.42
C ALA A 53 -7.18 0.32 -5.37
N ASN A 54 -8.01 0.74 -6.32
CA ASN A 54 -9.39 0.24 -6.43
C ASN A 54 -9.49 -1.07 -7.24
N SER A 55 -8.59 -1.24 -8.23
CA SER A 55 -8.63 -2.35 -9.18
C SER A 55 -7.26 -2.92 -9.54
N GLY A 56 -6.24 -2.58 -8.75
CA GLY A 56 -4.88 -3.08 -8.90
C GLY A 56 -4.17 -2.65 -10.18
N GLN A 57 -4.51 -1.50 -10.76
CA GLN A 57 -3.97 -1.02 -12.03
C GLN A 57 -2.81 -0.04 -11.83
N ALA A 58 -1.84 -0.02 -12.75
CA ALA A 58 -0.62 0.77 -12.66
C ALA A 58 -0.85 2.27 -12.34
N LYS A 59 -1.81 2.90 -13.04
CA LYS A 59 -2.16 4.33 -12.85
C LYS A 59 -2.65 4.66 -11.44
N GLU A 60 -3.29 3.70 -10.76
CA GLU A 60 -3.78 3.88 -9.40
C GLU A 60 -2.59 4.02 -8.43
N TYR A 61 -1.52 3.26 -8.66
CA TYR A 61 -0.30 3.33 -7.86
C TYR A 61 0.59 4.54 -8.18
N GLU A 62 0.54 5.06 -9.41
CA GLU A 62 1.16 6.35 -9.75
C GLU A 62 0.57 7.48 -8.90
N ALA A 63 -0.77 7.54 -8.80
CA ALA A 63 -1.45 8.50 -7.93
C ALA A 63 -1.11 8.28 -6.45
N ALA A 64 -1.07 7.02 -6.00
CA ALA A 64 -0.68 6.66 -4.64
C ALA A 64 0.74 7.14 -4.29
N SER A 65 1.68 7.06 -5.24
CA SER A 65 3.07 7.52 -5.05
C SER A 65 3.14 9.00 -4.71
N VAL A 66 2.39 9.84 -5.43
CA VAL A 66 2.32 11.28 -5.19
C VAL A 66 1.77 11.58 -3.81
N PHE A 67 0.70 10.87 -3.41
CA PHE A 67 0.13 11.00 -2.07
C PHE A 67 1.12 10.59 -0.97
N PHE A 68 1.79 9.44 -1.10
CA PHE A 68 2.74 8.96 -0.10
C PHE A 68 3.97 9.87 0.03
N ASP A 69 4.46 10.43 -1.07
CA ASP A 69 5.56 11.40 -1.04
C ASP A 69 5.12 12.67 -0.27
N ALA A 70 3.90 13.16 -0.49
CA ALA A 70 3.35 14.31 0.24
C ALA A 70 3.09 14.00 1.73
N LEU A 71 2.57 12.81 2.04
CA LEU A 71 2.34 12.34 3.41
C LEU A 71 3.65 12.27 4.21
N LEU A 72 4.69 11.69 3.61
CA LEU A 72 6.02 11.59 4.21
C LEU A 72 6.63 12.97 4.45
N ALA A 73 6.54 13.87 3.45
CA ALA A 73 6.99 15.25 3.60
C ALA A 73 6.25 16.00 4.72
N ALA A 74 4.94 15.78 4.89
CA ALA A 74 4.14 16.36 5.97
C ALA A 74 4.46 15.75 7.35
N ALA A 75 4.79 14.46 7.41
CA ALA A 75 5.22 13.79 8.63
C ALA A 75 6.70 14.10 8.99
N GLY A 76 7.49 14.61 8.05
CA GLY A 76 8.93 14.80 8.23
C GLY A 76 9.72 13.48 8.20
N LEU A 77 9.22 12.50 7.42
CA LEU A 77 9.77 11.16 7.32
C LEU A 77 10.26 10.88 5.90
N ASP A 78 11.14 9.89 5.78
CA ASP A 78 11.59 9.37 4.49
C ASP A 78 10.96 7.98 4.20
N LYS A 79 11.16 7.48 2.97
CA LYS A 79 10.54 6.23 2.49
C LYS A 79 10.95 5.00 3.31
N SER A 80 12.07 5.02 4.04
CA SER A 80 12.47 3.91 4.93
C SER A 80 11.54 3.76 6.14
N ARG A 81 10.67 4.76 6.39
CA ARG A 81 9.70 4.79 7.50
C ARG A 81 8.27 4.52 7.08
N LEU A 82 8.05 4.24 5.79
CA LEU A 82 6.74 3.89 5.24
C LEU A 82 6.68 2.38 4.98
N PHE A 83 5.70 1.71 5.58
CA PHE A 83 5.47 0.29 5.42
C PHE A 83 4.09 0.05 4.82
N ILE A 84 4.04 -0.74 3.75
CA ILE A 84 2.82 -0.92 2.96
C ILE A 84 2.54 -2.40 2.78
N ALA A 85 1.31 -2.80 3.09
CA ALA A 85 0.76 -4.12 2.77
C ALA A 85 -0.37 -3.96 1.75
N PRO A 86 -0.48 -4.86 0.75
CA PRO A 86 -1.60 -4.84 -0.18
C PRO A 86 -2.88 -5.42 0.46
N GLY A 87 -4.03 -4.92 0.04
CA GLY A 87 -5.35 -5.44 0.35
C GLY A 87 -5.97 -6.24 -0.79
N ASN A 88 -7.28 -6.49 -0.71
CA ASN A 88 -8.02 -7.27 -1.69
C ASN A 88 -8.40 -6.48 -2.95
N HIS A 89 -8.31 -5.15 -2.95
CA HIS A 89 -8.49 -4.30 -4.13
C HIS A 89 -7.18 -4.02 -4.88
N ASP A 90 -6.02 -4.32 -4.29
CA ASP A 90 -4.70 -4.17 -4.90
C ASP A 90 -4.36 -5.27 -5.92
N VAL A 91 -5.39 -5.87 -6.54
CA VAL A 91 -5.27 -7.01 -7.44
C VAL A 91 -5.95 -6.74 -8.78
N ASP A 92 -5.33 -7.19 -9.85
CA ASP A 92 -6.01 -7.30 -11.14
C ASP A 92 -7.02 -8.45 -11.07
N LYS A 93 -8.30 -8.09 -11.03
CA LYS A 93 -9.43 -9.04 -10.96
C LYS A 93 -9.50 -9.96 -12.17
N LYS A 94 -9.05 -9.53 -13.35
CA LYS A 94 -9.04 -10.36 -14.57
C LYS A 94 -8.03 -11.49 -14.44
N VAL A 95 -6.86 -11.21 -13.87
CA VAL A 95 -5.85 -12.23 -13.58
C VAL A 95 -6.30 -13.19 -12.48
N ALA A 96 -7.19 -12.74 -11.59
CA ALA A 96 -7.77 -13.57 -10.55
C ALA A 96 -8.92 -14.46 -11.04
N GLU A 97 -9.41 -14.31 -12.27
CA GLU A 97 -10.47 -15.15 -12.82
C GLU A 97 -10.04 -16.62 -12.86
N GLY A 98 -10.91 -17.51 -12.36
CA GLY A 98 -10.63 -18.95 -12.29
C GLY A 98 -9.73 -19.38 -11.13
N LEU A 99 -9.11 -18.46 -10.38
CA LEU A 99 -8.36 -18.82 -9.18
C LEU A 99 -9.31 -19.10 -8.00
N ALA A 100 -9.02 -20.16 -7.25
CA ALA A 100 -9.73 -20.48 -6.02
C ALA A 100 -9.57 -19.33 -5.01
N ARG A 101 -10.67 -18.85 -4.42
CA ARG A 101 -10.62 -17.77 -3.42
C ARG A 101 -10.13 -18.24 -2.05
N THR A 102 -10.34 -19.51 -1.74
CA THR A 102 -10.03 -20.12 -0.46
C THR A 102 -9.46 -21.50 -0.71
N LEU A 103 -8.42 -21.86 0.03
CA LEU A 103 -7.90 -23.22 0.08
C LEU A 103 -8.80 -24.03 1.02
N LYS A 104 -9.15 -25.25 0.65
CA LYS A 104 -10.25 -26.01 1.29
C LYS A 104 -9.81 -26.79 2.52
N SER A 105 -8.50 -26.92 2.73
CA SER A 105 -7.96 -27.66 3.87
C SER A 105 -6.57 -27.15 4.27
N GLU A 106 -6.15 -27.52 5.47
CA GLU A 106 -4.78 -27.33 5.94
C GLU A 106 -3.77 -27.99 5.01
N ASN A 107 -3.99 -29.25 4.61
CA ASN A 107 -3.10 -29.97 3.70
C ASN A 107 -2.95 -29.26 2.36
N GLU A 108 -4.05 -28.76 1.77
CA GLU A 108 -4.00 -27.97 0.54
C GLU A 108 -3.23 -26.66 0.74
N SER A 109 -3.36 -26.03 1.91
CA SER A 109 -2.62 -24.82 2.26
C SER A 109 -1.11 -25.09 2.37
N VAL A 110 -0.73 -26.16 3.08
CA VAL A 110 0.66 -26.58 3.22
C VAL A 110 1.25 -26.90 1.84
N GLU A 111 0.53 -27.63 0.98
CA GLU A 111 1.01 -27.95 -0.36
C GLU A 111 1.12 -26.69 -1.25
N TYR A 112 0.15 -25.78 -1.18
CA TYR A 112 0.15 -24.54 -1.96
C TYR A 112 1.32 -23.62 -1.56
N PHE A 113 1.65 -23.53 -0.27
CA PHE A 113 2.74 -22.70 0.24
C PHE A 113 4.10 -23.38 0.26
N ALA A 114 4.20 -24.66 -0.12
CA ALA A 114 5.46 -25.39 -0.16
C ALA A 114 6.49 -24.76 -1.12
N ASP A 115 7.77 -24.87 -0.77
CA ASP A 115 8.87 -24.33 -1.56
C ASP A 115 8.91 -24.93 -2.97
N GLY A 116 9.24 -24.09 -3.95
CA GLY A 116 9.35 -24.48 -5.36
C GLY A 116 8.02 -24.66 -6.10
N LYS A 117 6.86 -24.59 -5.42
CA LYS A 117 5.55 -24.63 -6.08
C LYS A 117 5.19 -23.26 -6.68
N PRO A 118 4.58 -23.22 -7.88
CA PRO A 118 4.13 -21.97 -8.48
C PRO A 118 2.93 -21.41 -7.69
N LYS A 119 3.04 -20.15 -7.27
CA LYS A 119 2.02 -19.47 -6.47
C LYS A 119 1.20 -18.51 -7.34
N TYR A 120 0.31 -19.06 -8.17
CA TYR A 120 -0.42 -18.29 -9.20
C TYR A 120 -1.25 -17.13 -8.62
N HIS A 121 -1.71 -17.22 -7.36
CA HIS A 121 -2.42 -16.12 -6.70
C HIS A 121 -1.58 -14.87 -6.49
N PHE A 122 -0.25 -14.92 -6.64
CA PHE A 122 0.57 -13.72 -6.62
C PHE A 122 0.60 -12.98 -7.97
N ASN A 123 0.20 -13.62 -9.07
CA ASN A 123 0.19 -13.00 -10.39
C ASN A 123 -0.81 -11.84 -10.47
N LYS A 124 -1.91 -11.90 -9.72
CA LYS A 124 -2.88 -10.81 -9.65
C LYS A 124 -2.31 -9.54 -9.00
N PHE A 125 -1.21 -9.64 -8.24
CA PHE A 125 -0.51 -8.50 -7.64
C PHE A 125 0.62 -7.96 -8.54
N THR A 126 0.68 -8.32 -9.83
CA THR A 126 1.80 -7.97 -10.71
C THR A 126 2.09 -6.46 -10.72
N GLU A 127 1.06 -5.62 -10.89
CA GLU A 127 1.26 -4.17 -10.93
C GLU A 127 1.61 -3.59 -9.55
N PHE A 128 1.02 -4.11 -8.48
CA PHE A 128 1.40 -3.77 -7.11
C PHE A 128 2.88 -4.05 -6.85
N LYS A 129 3.37 -5.26 -7.21
CA LYS A 129 4.77 -5.66 -7.01
C LYS A 129 5.72 -4.79 -7.81
N LYS A 130 5.44 -4.57 -9.10
CA LYS A 130 6.24 -3.70 -9.97
C LYS A 130 6.34 -2.29 -9.40
N TRP A 131 5.21 -1.74 -8.96
CA TRP A 131 5.16 -0.43 -8.34
C TRP A 131 5.94 -0.39 -7.03
N PHE A 132 5.70 -1.33 -6.12
CA PHE A 132 6.36 -1.38 -4.81
C PHE A 132 7.88 -1.43 -4.96
N ASP A 133 8.39 -2.35 -5.76
CA ASP A 133 9.83 -2.49 -6.00
C ASP A 133 10.41 -1.24 -6.68
N GLY A 134 9.64 -0.59 -7.55
CA GLY A 134 10.00 0.66 -8.22
C GLY A 134 9.99 1.88 -7.29
N TYR A 135 9.05 1.94 -6.35
CA TYR A 135 8.83 3.07 -5.45
C TYR A 135 9.78 3.05 -4.25
N PHE A 136 10.09 1.87 -3.71
CA PHE A 136 10.95 1.70 -2.53
C PHE A 136 12.43 1.42 -2.83
N LYS A 137 12.82 1.28 -4.11
CA LYS A 137 14.20 1.01 -4.60
C LYS A 137 15.28 1.08 -3.52
N LYS A 138 15.85 -0.08 -3.17
CA LYS A 138 16.95 -0.31 -2.19
C LYS A 138 16.57 -0.30 -0.70
N ASN A 139 15.41 0.24 -0.29
CA ASN A 139 15.02 0.31 1.12
C ASN A 139 14.13 -0.87 1.55
N GLN A 140 13.24 -1.30 0.67
CA GLN A 140 12.34 -2.44 0.90
C GLN A 140 12.17 -3.20 -0.40
N VAL A 141 11.98 -4.52 -0.30
CA VAL A 141 11.70 -5.40 -1.43
C VAL A 141 10.51 -6.26 -1.03
N MET A 142 9.57 -6.47 -1.95
CA MET A 142 8.48 -7.40 -1.68
C MET A 142 9.03 -8.80 -1.36
N PRO A 143 8.46 -9.50 -0.36
CA PRO A 143 8.77 -10.91 -0.15
C PRO A 143 8.56 -11.69 -1.45
N LYS A 144 9.54 -12.52 -1.80
CA LYS A 144 9.53 -13.34 -3.02
C LYS A 144 8.58 -14.53 -2.90
#